data_AF-A0A6M0AQP4-F1
#
_entry.id   AF-A0A6M0AQP4-F1
#
_cell.length_a   1.000
_cell.length_b   1.000
_cell.length_c   1.000
_cell.angle_alpha   90.00
_cell.angle_beta   90.00
_cell.angle_gamma   90.00
#
_symmetry.space_group_name_H-M   'P 1'
#
loop_
_entity.id
_entity.type
_entity.pdbx_description
1 polymer ?
#
loop_
_entity_poly.entity_id
_entity_poly.type
_entity_poly.pdbx_seq_one_letter_code
_entity_poly.pdbx_strand_id
1 'polypeptide(L)' 'EVPEGIHLFPLPPYSPELQPAERLWPVVNQALGNIVFDSIEPLEDLVEQRWRYLLNSLRVDPLHQLLSLVA' A
#
# COMPACT_ATOMS: atom_id res chain seq x y z
N GLU A 1 -26.34 -8.78 1.66
CA GLU A 1 -25.96 -9.31 2.98
C GLU A 1 -24.47 -9.61 2.99
N VAL A 2 -23.84 -9.74 4.16
CA VAL A 2 -22.41 -10.05 4.26
C VAL A 2 -22.22 -11.55 3.98
N PRO A 3 -21.28 -11.96 3.09
CA PRO A 3 -21.04 -13.37 2.79
C PRO A 3 -20.60 -14.18 4.01
N GLU A 4 -20.87 -15.50 3.99
CA GLU A 4 -20.40 -16.43 5.01
C GLU A 4 -18.87 -16.39 5.15
N GLY A 5 -18.37 -16.32 6.39
CA GLY A 5 -16.94 -16.22 6.69
C GLY A 5 -16.34 -14.81 6.58
N ILE A 6 -17.12 -13.80 6.18
CA ILE A 6 -16.70 -12.39 6.21
C ILE A 6 -17.29 -11.70 7.44
N HIS A 7 -16.42 -11.09 8.23
CA HIS A 7 -16.80 -10.32 9.41
C HIS A 7 -16.46 -8.84 9.19
N LEU A 8 -17.42 -7.97 9.43
CA LEU A 8 -17.19 -6.53 9.39
C LEU A 8 -16.62 -6.07 10.75
N PHE A 9 -15.53 -5.30 10.70
CA PHE A 9 -14.95 -4.66 11.88
C PHE A 9 -15.16 -3.14 11.78
N PRO A 10 -16.09 -2.56 12.57
CA PRO A 10 -16.35 -1.13 12.51
C PRO A 10 -15.18 -0.35 13.12
N LEU A 11 -14.76 0.72 12.44
CA LEU A 11 -13.77 1.66 12.95
C LEU A 11 -14.45 2.94 13.45
N PRO A 12 -13.90 3.61 14.49
CA PRO A 12 -14.30 4.95 14.87
C PRO A 12 -14.21 5.92 13.68
N PRO A 13 -15.12 6.90 13.58
CA PRO A 13 -15.00 7.97 12.59
C PRO A 13 -13.67 8.71 12.71
N TYR A 14 -13.07 9.07 11.57
CA TYR A 14 -11.84 9.87 11.50
C TYR A 14 -10.60 9.24 12.15
N SER A 15 -10.54 7.90 12.22
CA SER A 15 -9.39 7.14 12.73
C SER A 15 -8.59 6.42 11.63
N PRO A 16 -7.93 7.14 10.70
CA PRO A 16 -7.11 6.52 9.65
C PRO A 16 -5.96 5.68 10.23
N GLU A 17 -5.43 6.03 11.40
CA GLU A 17 -4.37 5.28 12.09
C GLU A 17 -4.76 3.83 12.41
N LEU A 18 -6.05 3.54 12.52
CA LEU A 18 -6.59 2.21 12.79
C LEU A 18 -6.83 1.40 11.52
N GLN A 19 -6.88 2.05 10.35
CA GLN A 19 -7.11 1.38 9.07
C GLN A 19 -5.77 0.86 8.51
N PRO A 20 -5.57 -0.47 8.40
CA PRO A 20 -4.29 -1.03 7.96
C PRO A 20 -3.86 -0.57 6.56
N ALA A 21 -4.84 -0.31 5.69
CA ALA A 21 -4.60 0.16 4.33
C ALA A 21 -3.90 1.54 4.29
N GLU A 22 -4.11 2.41 5.28
CA GLU A 22 -3.51 3.76 5.32
C GLU A 22 -1.97 3.69 5.39
N ARG A 23 -1.43 2.62 5.97
CA ARG A 23 0.03 2.40 6.06
C ARG A 23 0.67 2.14 4.69
N LEU A 24 -0.11 1.78 3.68
CA LEU A 24 0.40 1.49 2.34
C LEU A 24 0.59 2.78 1.52
N TRP A 25 -0.09 3.88 1.87
CA TRP A 25 -0.04 5.12 1.08
C TRP A 25 1.35 5.71 0.93
N PRO A 26 2.19 5.85 1.97
CA PRO A 26 3.53 6.40 1.80
C PRO A 26 4.36 5.59 0.81
N VAL A 27 4.23 4.26 0.87
CA VAL A 27 5.00 3.31 0.06
C VAL A 27 4.62 3.37 -1.43
N VAL A 28 3.33 3.58 -1.72
CA VAL A 28 2.81 3.76 -3.08
C VAL A 28 3.07 5.18 -3.59
N ASN A 29 2.74 6.20 -2.80
CA ASN A 29 2.87 7.61 -3.19
C ASN A 29 4.31 8.01 -3.49
N GLN A 30 5.29 7.42 -2.80
CA GLN A 30 6.71 7.63 -3.10
C GLN A 30 7.05 7.27 -4.55
N ALA A 31 6.43 6.23 -5.11
CA ALA A 31 6.67 5.79 -6.49
C ALA A 31 5.91 6.64 -7.51
N LEU A 32 4.81 7.27 -7.12
CA LEU A 32 3.94 8.07 -7.99
C LEU A 32 4.27 9.57 -7.98
N GLY A 33 5.09 10.03 -7.04
CA GLY A 33 5.33 11.45 -6.79
C GLY A 33 5.82 12.22 -8.02
N ASN A 34 5.17 13.36 -8.30
CA ASN A 34 5.50 14.29 -9.40
C ASN A 34 5.41 13.69 -10.81
N ILE A 35 4.62 12.64 -10.99
CA ILE A 35 4.35 12.04 -12.31
C ILE A 35 2.93 12.41 -12.75
N VAL A 36 2.79 12.84 -13.99
CA VAL A 36 1.49 13.02 -14.66
C VAL A 36 1.28 11.82 -15.56
N PHE A 37 0.10 11.21 -15.48
CA PHE A 37 -0.29 10.07 -16.30
C PHE A 37 -1.39 10.49 -17.26
N ASP A 38 -1.30 10.03 -18.51
CA ASP A 38 -2.30 10.33 -19.55
C ASP A 38 -3.57 9.46 -19.40
N SER A 39 -3.48 8.36 -18.66
CA SER A 39 -4.59 7.46 -18.35
C SER A 39 -4.32 6.63 -17.08
N ILE A 40 -5.24 5.77 -16.69
CA ILE A 40 -5.14 4.97 -15.47
C ILE A 40 -4.20 3.77 -15.64
N GLU A 41 -4.09 3.22 -16.84
CA GLU A 41 -3.33 1.99 -17.11
C GLU A 41 -1.83 2.17 -16.78
N PRO A 42 -1.14 3.25 -17.19
CA PRO A 42 0.26 3.47 -16.82
C PRO A 42 0.47 3.70 -15.31
N LEU A 43 -0.55 4.22 -14.61
CA LEU A 43 -0.52 4.37 -13.16
C LEU A 43 -0.60 2.99 -12.50
N GLU A 44 -1.55 2.15 -12.91
CA GLU A 44 -1.72 0.78 -12.39
C GLU A 44 -0.45 -0.06 -12.61
N ASP A 45 0.13 0.00 -13.81
CA ASP A 45 1.39 -0.70 -14.14
C ASP A 45 2.53 -0.29 -13.21
N LEU A 46 2.65 1.01 -12.90
CA LEU A 46 3.69 1.52 -12.01
C LEU A 46 3.46 1.08 -10.55
N VAL A 47 2.20 1.11 -10.08
CA VAL A 47 1.83 0.60 -8.75
C VAL A 47 2.12 -0.89 -8.63
N GLU A 48 1.80 -1.68 -9.65
CA GLU A 48 2.09 -3.12 -9.67
C GLU A 48 3.60 -3.39 -9.61
N GLN A 49 4.39 -2.70 -10.44
CA GLN A 49 5.85 -2.80 -10.43
C GLN A 49 6.43 -2.46 -9.06
N ARG A 50 5.92 -1.40 -8.43
CA ARG A 50 6.31 -1.01 -7.07
C ARG A 50 6.01 -2.13 -6.06
N TRP A 51 4.82 -2.75 -6.13
CA TRP A 51 4.50 -3.87 -5.24
C TRP A 51 5.39 -5.09 -5.45
N ARG A 52 5.66 -5.46 -6.71
CA ARG A 52 6.57 -6.57 -7.04
C ARG A 52 7.97 -6.32 -6.48
N TYR A 53 8.47 -5.10 -6.61
CA TYR A 53 9.74 -4.71 -6.00
C TYR A 53 9.72 -4.95 -4.48
N LEU A 54 8.74 -4.39 -3.77
CA LEU A 54 8.65 -4.49 -2.31
C LEU A 54 8.51 -5.93 -1.82
N LEU A 55 7.67 -6.74 -2.48
CA LEU A 55 7.51 -8.17 -2.14
C LEU A 55 8.80 -8.95 -2.31
N ASN A 56 9.60 -8.63 -3.33
CA ASN A 56 10.89 -9.28 -3.54
C ASN A 56 11.95 -8.79 -2.55
N SER A 57 11.93 -7.50 -2.19
CA SER A 57 12.87 -6.91 -1.25
C SER A 57 12.66 -7.44 0.19
N LEU A 58 11.40 -7.53 0.64
CA LEU A 58 11.03 -8.02 1.98
C LEU A 58 11.38 -9.50 2.22
N ARG A 59 11.66 -10.29 1.17
CA ARG A 59 12.07 -11.70 1.28
C ARG A 59 13.54 -11.87 1.65
N VAL A 60 14.36 -10.82 1.54
CA VAL A 60 15.82 -10.92 1.71
C VAL A 60 16.28 -10.50 3.11
N ASP A 61 15.59 -9.55 3.76
CA ASP A 61 15.72 -9.22 5.20
C ASP A 61 14.52 -8.33 5.65
N PRO A 62 13.49 -8.88 6.30
CA PRO A 62 12.22 -8.17 6.53
C PRO A 62 12.31 -6.98 7.50
N LEU A 63 13.19 -7.05 8.49
CA LEU A 63 13.20 -6.08 9.60
C LEU A 63 14.04 -4.83 9.28
N HIS A 64 15.12 -4.98 8.52
CA HIS A 64 15.98 -3.84 8.17
C HIS A 64 15.36 -2.94 7.10
N GLN A 65 14.51 -3.49 6.21
CA GLN A 65 13.94 -2.76 5.08
C GLN A 65 12.59 -2.09 5.37
N LEU A 66 11.80 -2.60 6.32
CA LEU A 66 10.59 -1.89 6.75
C LEU A 66 10.91 -0.53 7.39
N LEU A 67 12.09 -0.40 8.02
CA LEU A 67 12.55 0.88 8.57
C LEU A 67 12.97 1.88 7.49
N SER A 68 13.52 1.44 6.35
CA SER A 68 13.93 2.34 5.25
C SER A 68 12.79 2.73 4.31
N LEU A 69 11.64 2.06 4.38
CA LEU A 69 10.44 2.38 3.58
C LEU A 69 9.48 3.34 4.28
N VAL A 70 9.64 3.55 5.59
CA VAL A 70 8.73 4.34 6.44
C VAL A 70 9.43 5.56 7.07
N ALA A 71 10.75 5.69 6.89
CA ALA A 71 11.55 6.87 7.25
C ALA A 71 11.89 7.68 5.99
#